data_AF-A0AAJ8M5L4-F1
#
_entry.id   AF-A0AAJ8M5L4-F1
#
_cell.length_a   1.000
_cell.length_b   1.000
_cell.length_c   1.000
_cell.angle_alpha   90.00
_cell.angle_beta   90.00
_cell.angle_gamma   90.00
#
_symmetry.space_group_name_H-M   'P 1'
#
loop_
_entity.id
_entity.type
_entity.pdbx_description
1 polymer ?
#
loop_
_entity_poly.entity_id
_entity_poly.type
_entity_poly.pdbx_seq_one_letter_code
_entity_poly.pdbx_strand_id
1 'polypeptide(L)'
;MASAGLPRGLWGAVRSQLTPITFKSSIPSIASPSTLRAFSSTSARSIRTVTPRPQAFKLPFFTPSARSTFFYPSHAFIFPRSITTAPSLPEIPRSLPIWLYGCSALVFGIVVIGGVTRLTESGLSIVEWQPFKGVIPPITAAEWDAEWEKYRVSPEGLIFVIPAAYYVARYKLPKPIPAKLALIGLGIGFQGFLGWWMVKSGLDQEIVETNSVPRVSQYRLATHLTAAFLLYLGMLSTAIGIQRDVKLFKNPGIVSQLSLPSVKKFRGMVHGAGMMVFLTAIAGAFVAGLDAGLVYNEWPLMGGRIVPPTDELLDEHYTRGGTKSILRNFLENPVTAQFNHRMLAYTTFGLVVALPFVARKVPFASTRRLANLTAAAAVTQVTLGITTLLYLVPISLASMHQAGSVVLLTCIMALGGSLRKPSRMLKHLRR
;
A
#
# COMPACT_ATOMS: atom_id res chain seq x y z
N MET A 1 29.44 -15.74 -37.63
CA MET A 1 30.62 -15.11 -38.27
C MET A 1 30.24 -13.70 -38.69
N ALA A 2 31.19 -12.75 -38.56
CA ALA A 2 31.09 -11.29 -38.71
C ALA A 2 30.46 -10.52 -37.53
N SER A 3 31.35 -10.14 -36.61
CA SER A 3 31.19 -9.19 -35.50
C SER A 3 31.44 -7.75 -35.97
N ALA A 4 30.55 -6.81 -35.65
CA ALA A 4 30.83 -5.38 -35.70
C ALA A 4 30.53 -4.76 -34.32
N GLY A 5 31.59 -4.54 -33.55
CA GLY A 5 31.53 -3.95 -32.21
C GLY A 5 31.45 -2.42 -32.25
N LEU A 6 30.60 -1.85 -31.40
CA LEU A 6 30.61 -0.43 -31.06
C LEU A 6 31.78 -0.14 -30.10
N PRO A 7 32.50 0.99 -30.28
CA PRO A 7 33.74 1.26 -29.55
C PRO A 7 33.49 1.61 -28.07
N ARG A 8 34.18 0.90 -27.19
CA ARG A 8 34.32 1.20 -25.75
C ARG A 8 35.23 2.44 -25.59
N GLY A 9 34.66 3.62 -25.35
CA GLY A 9 35.48 4.83 -25.18
C GLY A 9 34.84 6.07 -24.54
N LEU A 10 33.53 6.07 -24.22
CA LEU A 10 32.85 7.30 -23.79
C LEU A 10 32.61 7.46 -22.28
N TRP A 11 32.96 6.46 -21.47
CA TRP A 11 32.72 6.50 -20.01
C TRP A 11 33.90 7.08 -19.20
N GLY A 12 35.07 7.28 -19.81
CA GLY A 12 36.26 7.81 -19.12
C GLY A 12 36.35 9.33 -19.05
N ALA A 13 35.68 10.06 -19.96
CA ALA A 13 35.88 11.50 -20.13
C ALA A 13 34.89 12.40 -19.38
N VAL A 14 33.83 11.85 -18.76
CA VAL A 14 32.82 12.63 -18.02
C VAL A 14 33.16 12.76 -16.52
N ARG A 15 34.17 12.03 -16.03
CA ARG A 15 34.52 12.01 -14.60
C ARG A 15 35.48 13.13 -14.15
N SER A 16 36.08 13.89 -15.07
CA SER A 16 37.13 14.87 -14.76
C SER A 16 36.69 16.36 -14.76
N GLN A 17 35.39 16.67 -14.87
CA GLN A 17 34.91 18.07 -14.89
C GLN A 17 33.92 18.45 -13.77
N LEU A 18 33.90 17.72 -12.65
CA LEU A 18 33.11 18.13 -11.48
C LEU A 18 34.01 18.80 -10.44
N THR A 19 34.14 20.13 -10.53
CA THR A 19 34.68 20.95 -9.43
C THR A 19 33.71 20.94 -8.24
N PRO A 20 34.20 20.81 -6.99
CA PRO A 20 33.32 20.80 -5.82
C PRO A 20 32.71 22.19 -5.58
N ILE A 21 31.38 22.28 -5.61
CA ILE A 21 30.63 23.48 -5.21
C ILE A 21 30.65 23.57 -3.69
N THR A 22 31.43 24.49 -3.15
CA THR A 22 31.37 24.89 -1.73
C THR A 22 30.14 25.77 -1.48
N PHE A 23 29.18 25.28 -0.70
CA PHE A 23 28.07 26.10 -0.20
C PHE A 23 28.59 27.10 0.86
N LYS A 24 28.61 28.40 0.53
CA LYS A 24 28.75 29.47 1.54
C LYS A 24 27.43 29.61 2.30
N SER A 25 27.44 29.30 3.59
CA SER A 25 26.36 29.62 4.52
C SER A 25 26.34 31.14 4.77
N SER A 26 25.31 31.82 4.26
CA SER A 26 25.00 33.21 4.62
C SER A 26 23.64 33.22 5.30
N ILE A 27 23.64 33.13 6.63
CA ILE A 27 22.48 33.35 7.49
C ILE A 27 22.51 34.81 7.93
N PRO A 28 21.50 35.64 7.64
CA PRO A 28 21.28 36.86 8.42
C PRO A 28 20.49 36.51 9.67
N SER A 29 21.06 36.84 10.83
CA SER A 29 20.39 36.69 12.13
C SER A 29 19.75 38.00 12.59
N ILE A 30 18.61 37.85 13.28
CA ILE A 30 18.02 38.72 14.31
C ILE A 30 17.13 39.89 13.84
N ALA A 31 15.84 39.81 14.23
CA ALA A 31 15.16 40.83 15.02
C ALA A 31 13.94 40.25 15.77
N SER A 32 13.80 40.67 17.03
CA SER A 32 12.90 40.18 18.08
C SER A 32 11.47 40.78 18.01
N PRO A 33 10.51 40.31 18.85
CA PRO A 33 9.09 40.63 18.74
C PRO A 33 8.65 41.80 19.64
N SER A 34 8.05 42.83 19.04
CA SER A 34 7.13 43.85 19.59
C SER A 34 7.09 44.99 18.55
N THR A 35 5.97 45.45 18.02
CA THR A 35 4.99 46.37 18.64
C THR A 35 3.97 46.69 17.53
N LEU A 36 2.65 46.48 17.72
CA LEU A 36 1.53 47.45 17.64
C LEU A 36 0.40 46.66 16.95
N ARG A 37 -0.79 46.35 17.50
CA ARG A 37 -1.77 47.10 18.29
C ARG A 37 -2.08 48.48 17.68
N ALA A 38 -2.96 48.49 16.68
CA ALA A 38 -4.11 49.41 16.55
C ALA A 38 -4.73 49.30 15.15
N PHE A 39 -5.92 48.72 15.05
CA PHE A 39 -7.05 49.32 14.32
C PHE A 39 -8.31 48.63 14.83
N SER A 40 -8.96 49.31 15.77
CA SER A 40 -10.29 49.00 16.29
C SER A 40 -11.37 49.57 15.37
N SER A 41 -12.57 49.02 15.57
CA SER A 41 -13.89 49.50 15.18
C SER A 41 -14.33 49.32 13.73
N THR A 42 -15.10 48.26 13.51
CA THR A 42 -16.44 48.48 12.94
C THR A 42 -17.46 47.55 13.60
N SER A 43 -18.57 48.18 13.97
CA SER A 43 -19.67 47.77 14.82
C SER A 43 -20.23 46.36 14.62
N ALA A 44 -20.51 45.71 15.75
CA ALA A 44 -21.39 44.56 15.84
C ALA A 44 -22.81 44.90 15.39
N ARG A 45 -23.42 44.05 14.55
CA ARG A 45 -24.88 43.98 14.37
C ARG A 45 -25.33 42.57 14.74
N SER A 46 -25.73 42.43 16.00
CA SER A 46 -26.41 41.23 16.49
C SER A 46 -27.80 41.16 15.85
N ILE A 47 -28.00 40.20 14.95
CA ILE A 47 -29.34 39.83 14.51
C ILE A 47 -29.91 38.90 15.60
N ARG A 48 -30.75 39.45 16.47
CA ARG A 48 -31.63 38.68 17.34
C ARG A 48 -32.67 37.97 16.46
N THR A 49 -32.53 36.66 16.29
CA THR A 49 -33.63 35.81 15.88
C THR A 49 -34.60 35.66 17.04
N VAL A 50 -35.74 36.37 16.96
CA VAL A 50 -36.89 36.18 17.85
C VAL A 50 -37.54 34.85 17.48
N THR A 51 -37.42 33.85 18.35
CA THR A 51 -38.25 32.64 18.30
C THR A 51 -39.58 32.93 19.00
N PRO A 52 -40.74 32.68 18.36
CA PRO A 52 -42.02 32.80 19.05
C PRO A 52 -42.18 31.66 20.06
N ARG A 53 -42.54 32.06 21.29
CA ARG A 53 -42.93 31.20 22.41
C ARG A 53 -44.26 30.50 22.07
N PRO A 54 -44.38 29.17 22.09
CA PRO A 54 -45.68 28.54 21.92
C PRO A 54 -46.55 28.87 23.14
N GLN A 55 -47.70 29.50 22.89
CA GLN A 55 -48.76 29.70 23.87
C GLN A 55 -49.30 28.32 24.29
N ALA A 56 -49.41 28.11 25.60
CA ALA A 56 -50.06 26.93 26.15
C ALA A 56 -51.56 26.98 25.82
N PHE A 57 -52.01 26.04 24.99
CA PHE A 57 -53.42 25.80 24.73
C PHE A 57 -54.04 25.19 26.00
N LYS A 58 -54.93 25.92 26.68
CA LYS A 58 -55.71 25.41 27.81
C LYS A 58 -56.81 24.50 27.27
N LEU A 59 -56.69 23.20 27.48
CA LEU A 59 -57.77 22.24 27.26
C LEU A 59 -58.84 22.39 28.36
N PRO A 60 -60.14 22.20 28.06
CA PRO A 60 -61.19 22.27 29.06
C PRO A 60 -61.09 21.09 30.03
N PHE A 61 -61.36 21.38 31.30
CA PHE A 61 -61.47 20.43 32.39
C PHE A 61 -62.57 19.40 32.08
N PHE A 62 -62.18 18.14 31.88
CA PHE A 62 -63.07 17.00 32.02
C PHE A 62 -62.95 16.47 33.46
N THR A 63 -64.04 16.58 34.22
CA THR A 63 -64.19 15.88 35.50
C THR A 63 -64.49 14.40 35.24
N PRO A 64 -63.71 13.44 35.77
CA PRO A 64 -64.12 12.05 35.72
C PRO A 64 -65.12 11.78 36.85
N SER A 65 -66.31 11.35 36.45
CA SER A 65 -67.36 10.81 37.31
C SER A 65 -67.02 9.39 37.77
N ALA A 66 -67.25 9.14 39.06
CA ALA A 66 -67.54 7.87 39.73
C ALA A 66 -66.89 6.56 39.23
N ARG A 67 -65.89 6.12 39.99
CA ARG A 67 -65.75 4.81 40.67
C ARG A 67 -66.34 3.56 39.98
N SER A 68 -65.46 2.80 39.34
CA SER A 68 -65.59 1.35 39.16
C SER A 68 -64.32 0.69 39.71
N THR A 69 -64.41 0.12 40.91
CA THR A 69 -63.33 -0.65 41.54
C THR A 69 -63.36 -2.07 40.98
N PHE A 70 -62.68 -2.29 39.86
CA PHE A 70 -62.28 -3.65 39.44
C PHE A 70 -61.01 -4.03 40.21
N PHE A 71 -61.14 -4.95 41.16
CA PHE A 71 -60.01 -5.60 41.84
C PHE A 71 -59.24 -6.43 40.81
N TYR A 72 -58.08 -5.94 40.36
CA TYR A 72 -57.05 -6.78 39.74
C TYR A 72 -56.09 -7.24 40.85
N PRO A 73 -55.91 -8.54 41.10
CA PRO A 73 -54.87 -8.99 42.02
C PRO A 73 -53.51 -8.65 41.40
N SER A 74 -52.79 -7.73 42.04
CA SER A 74 -51.42 -7.38 41.71
C SER A 74 -50.47 -8.50 42.15
N HIS A 75 -50.44 -9.59 41.38
CA HIS A 75 -49.28 -10.48 41.37
C HIS A 75 -48.17 -9.74 40.62
N ALA A 76 -47.29 -9.09 41.37
CA ALA A 76 -46.00 -8.67 40.84
C ALA A 76 -45.26 -9.93 40.40
N PHE A 77 -45.37 -10.27 39.12
CA PHE A 77 -44.49 -11.25 38.50
C PHE A 77 -43.07 -10.67 38.56
N ILE A 78 -42.32 -11.07 39.58
CA ILE A 78 -40.88 -10.94 39.61
C ILE A 78 -40.37 -11.90 38.53
N PHE A 79 -40.25 -11.40 37.30
CA PHE A 79 -39.47 -12.12 36.30
C PHE A 79 -38.06 -12.24 36.88
N PRO A 80 -37.50 -13.46 37.02
CA PRO A 80 -36.09 -13.57 37.31
C PRO A 80 -35.37 -12.80 36.21
N ARG A 81 -34.66 -11.73 36.59
CA ARG A 81 -33.80 -11.00 35.68
C ARG A 81 -32.79 -12.03 35.21
N SER A 82 -33.01 -12.62 34.03
CA SER A 82 -31.99 -13.43 33.40
C SER A 82 -30.79 -12.50 33.32
N ILE A 83 -29.74 -12.83 34.08
CA ILE A 83 -28.44 -12.23 33.89
C ILE A 83 -27.97 -12.82 32.56
N THR A 84 -28.55 -12.33 31.46
CA THR A 84 -27.95 -12.47 30.15
C THR A 84 -26.69 -11.64 30.27
N THR A 85 -25.60 -12.29 30.65
CA THR A 85 -24.26 -11.72 30.61
C THR A 85 -24.12 -11.09 29.23
N ALA A 86 -24.01 -9.76 29.20
CA ALA A 86 -23.82 -9.05 27.96
C ALA A 86 -22.60 -9.68 27.26
N PRO A 87 -22.66 -9.94 25.93
CA PRO A 87 -21.58 -10.62 25.24
C PRO A 87 -20.26 -9.89 25.52
N SER A 88 -19.34 -10.58 26.19
CA SER A 88 -18.02 -10.06 26.49
C SER A 88 -17.27 -9.87 25.18
N LEU A 89 -16.50 -8.78 25.09
CA LEU A 89 -15.60 -8.58 23.96
C LEU A 89 -14.69 -9.81 23.85
N PRO A 90 -14.40 -10.31 22.65
CA PRO A 90 -13.45 -11.39 22.49
C PRO A 90 -12.11 -10.98 23.10
N GLU A 91 -11.40 -11.95 23.66
CA GLU A 91 -10.04 -11.79 24.19
C GLU A 91 -9.03 -11.59 23.05
N ILE A 92 -9.23 -10.56 22.22
CA ILE A 92 -8.26 -10.14 21.22
C ILE A 92 -7.33 -9.13 21.89
N PRO A 93 -6.06 -9.46 22.12
CA PRO A 93 -5.13 -8.54 22.75
C PRO A 93 -4.85 -7.37 21.80
N ARG A 94 -4.70 -6.17 22.35
CA ARG A 94 -4.36 -4.97 21.56
C ARG A 94 -3.01 -5.10 20.84
N SER A 95 -2.12 -5.93 21.38
CA SER A 95 -0.80 -6.19 20.81
C SER A 95 -0.84 -6.95 19.47
N LEU A 96 -1.86 -7.78 19.22
CA LEU A 96 -1.97 -8.57 17.98
C LEU A 96 -2.02 -7.69 16.71
N PRO A 97 -2.95 -6.72 16.56
CA PRO A 97 -2.96 -5.84 15.39
C PRO A 97 -1.74 -4.90 15.34
N ILE A 98 -1.17 -4.51 16.48
CA ILE A 98 0.05 -3.68 16.53
C ILE A 98 1.23 -4.46 15.97
N TRP A 99 1.38 -5.72 16.38
CA TRP A 99 2.39 -6.63 15.84
C TRP A 99 2.22 -6.84 14.34
N LEU A 100 1.00 -7.06 13.84
CA LEU A 100 0.74 -7.18 12.40
C LEU A 100 1.07 -5.89 11.61
N TYR A 101 0.85 -4.71 12.19
CA TYR A 101 1.34 -3.46 11.59
C TYR A 101 2.87 -3.41 11.58
N GLY A 102 3.53 -3.86 12.64
CA GLY A 102 4.99 -4.00 12.71
C GLY A 102 5.52 -4.93 11.60
N CYS A 103 4.92 -6.10 11.42
CA CYS A 103 5.29 -7.02 10.32
C CYS A 103 5.04 -6.40 8.94
N SER A 104 3.94 -5.65 8.76
CA SER A 104 3.68 -4.94 7.51
C SER A 104 4.72 -3.85 7.25
N ALA A 105 5.14 -3.11 8.29
CA ALA A 105 6.19 -2.10 8.20
C ALA A 105 7.57 -2.72 7.90
N LEU A 106 7.85 -3.91 8.44
CA LEU A 106 9.05 -4.68 8.10
C LEU A 106 9.06 -5.05 6.62
N VAL A 107 7.96 -5.60 6.09
CA VAL A 107 7.85 -5.92 4.66
C VAL A 107 7.96 -4.67 3.80
N PHE A 108 7.38 -3.54 4.22
CA PHE A 108 7.61 -2.25 3.55
C PHE A 108 9.11 -1.92 3.47
N GLY A 109 9.84 -2.03 4.59
CA GLY A 109 11.29 -1.80 4.62
C GLY A 109 12.05 -2.74 3.68
N ILE A 110 11.73 -4.04 3.70
CA ILE A 110 12.35 -5.05 2.83
C ILE A 110 12.07 -4.75 1.35
N VAL A 111 10.85 -4.34 0.99
CA VAL A 111 10.53 -3.92 -0.38
C VAL A 111 11.40 -2.74 -0.80
N VAL A 112 11.56 -1.73 0.05
CA VAL A 112 12.39 -0.55 -0.29
C VAL A 112 13.86 -0.94 -0.45
N ILE A 113 14.39 -1.71 0.50
CA ILE A 113 15.78 -2.22 0.45
C ILE A 113 15.98 -3.08 -0.81
N GLY A 114 15.04 -3.99 -1.11
CA GLY A 114 15.07 -4.83 -2.30
C GLY A 114 15.04 -4.02 -3.61
N GLY A 115 14.35 -2.87 -3.62
CA GLY A 115 14.39 -1.92 -4.73
C GLY A 115 15.78 -1.30 -4.91
N VAL A 116 16.40 -0.87 -3.81
CA VAL A 116 17.78 -0.33 -3.82
C VAL A 116 18.77 -1.38 -4.29
N THR A 117 18.76 -2.58 -3.71
CA THR A 117 19.72 -3.66 -4.05
C THR A 117 19.60 -4.11 -5.50
N ARG A 118 18.40 -4.07 -6.07
CA ARG A 118 18.18 -4.30 -7.50
C ARG A 118 18.83 -3.20 -8.34
N LEU A 119 18.63 -1.93 -7.97
CA LEU A 119 19.13 -0.77 -8.72
C LEU A 119 20.65 -0.59 -8.61
N THR A 120 21.27 -1.10 -7.56
CA THR A 120 22.72 -1.14 -7.37
C THR A 120 23.37 -2.42 -7.92
N GLU A 121 22.59 -3.31 -8.55
CA GLU A 121 23.03 -4.62 -9.05
C GLU A 121 23.70 -5.51 -7.98
N SER A 122 23.47 -5.20 -6.70
CA SER A 122 24.06 -5.91 -5.56
C SER A 122 23.23 -7.13 -5.12
N GLY A 123 22.08 -7.35 -5.76
CA GLY A 123 21.02 -8.25 -5.30
C GLY A 123 21.30 -9.75 -5.31
N LEU A 124 22.46 -10.20 -5.82
CA LEU A 124 22.83 -11.63 -5.81
C LEU A 124 23.82 -12.00 -4.71
N SER A 125 24.45 -11.04 -4.04
CA SER A 125 25.34 -11.35 -2.93
C SER A 125 24.66 -10.99 -1.62
N ILE A 126 24.58 -12.00 -0.76
CA ILE A 126 24.86 -11.92 0.67
C ILE A 126 23.67 -12.06 1.66
N VAL A 127 23.69 -13.16 2.39
CA VAL A 127 23.13 -13.40 3.72
C VAL A 127 23.90 -12.56 4.77
N GLU A 128 25.15 -12.18 4.48
CA GLU A 128 26.02 -11.36 5.36
C GLU A 128 26.26 -9.93 4.83
N TRP A 129 25.53 -8.94 5.36
CA TRP A 129 25.69 -7.54 4.94
C TRP A 129 27.11 -6.98 5.17
N GLN A 130 27.88 -6.71 4.10
CA GLN A 130 29.20 -6.07 4.14
C GLN A 130 29.21 -4.69 3.44
N PRO A 131 28.90 -3.58 4.13
CA PRO A 131 28.64 -2.27 3.51
C PRO A 131 29.86 -1.57 2.89
N PHE A 132 31.09 -2.05 3.12
CA PHE A 132 32.33 -1.38 2.68
C PHE A 132 33.23 -2.21 1.75
N LYS A 133 32.90 -3.48 1.52
CA LYS A 133 33.55 -4.28 0.47
C LYS A 133 32.64 -4.26 -0.74
N GLY A 134 33.17 -3.90 -1.90
CA GLY A 134 32.42 -3.98 -3.16
C GLY A 134 31.71 -5.32 -3.23
N VAL A 135 30.41 -5.27 -3.56
CA VAL A 135 29.52 -6.43 -3.58
C VAL A 135 29.93 -7.34 -4.73
N ILE A 136 30.98 -8.12 -4.55
CA ILE A 136 31.35 -9.17 -5.50
C ILE A 136 30.39 -10.33 -5.20
N PRO A 137 29.50 -10.71 -6.15
CA PRO A 137 28.68 -11.90 -5.99
C PRO A 137 29.57 -13.15 -5.87
N PRO A 138 29.10 -14.24 -5.26
CA PRO A 138 29.82 -15.51 -5.31
C PRO A 138 30.14 -15.83 -6.78
N ILE A 139 31.41 -16.04 -7.11
CA ILE A 139 31.88 -16.25 -8.49
C ILE A 139 32.19 -17.73 -8.77
N THR A 140 32.31 -18.54 -7.72
CA THR A 140 32.54 -19.99 -7.84
C THR A 140 31.36 -20.81 -7.31
N ALA A 141 31.19 -22.03 -7.83
CA ALA A 141 30.17 -22.97 -7.35
C ALA A 141 30.30 -23.26 -5.83
N ALA A 142 31.53 -23.36 -5.33
CA ALA A 142 31.79 -23.60 -3.91
C ALA A 142 31.36 -22.43 -3.02
N GLU A 143 31.57 -21.18 -3.45
CA GLU A 143 31.09 -19.98 -2.73
C GLU A 143 29.56 -19.90 -2.76
N TRP A 144 28.93 -20.30 -3.87
CA TRP A 144 27.48 -20.42 -3.97
C TRP A 144 26.89 -21.45 -3.00
N ASP A 145 27.52 -22.62 -2.89
CA ASP A 145 27.09 -23.67 -1.95
C ASP A 145 27.24 -23.22 -0.49
N ALA A 146 28.31 -22.49 -0.18
CA ALA A 146 28.52 -21.92 1.16
C ALA A 146 27.44 -20.90 1.54
N GLU A 147 27.08 -20.01 0.61
CA GLU A 147 26.02 -19.02 0.84
C GLU A 147 24.64 -19.68 0.94
N TRP A 148 24.44 -20.77 0.19
CA TRP A 148 23.23 -21.57 0.24
C TRP A 148 23.05 -22.32 1.58
N GLU A 149 24.12 -22.86 2.17
CA GLU A 149 24.05 -23.45 3.52
C GLU A 149 23.60 -22.42 4.55
N LYS A 150 24.11 -21.18 4.49
CA LYS A 150 23.68 -20.09 5.38
C LYS A 150 22.21 -19.73 5.19
N TYR A 151 21.77 -19.61 3.94
CA TYR A 151 20.36 -19.32 3.63
C TYR A 151 19.43 -20.41 4.17
N ARG A 152 19.78 -21.69 4.04
CA ARG A 152 18.96 -22.83 4.52
C ARG A 152 18.69 -22.81 6.02
N VAL A 153 19.63 -22.30 6.81
CA VAL A 153 19.51 -22.24 8.27
C VAL A 153 19.01 -20.88 8.78
N SER A 154 18.68 -19.95 7.89
CA SER A 154 18.31 -18.60 8.27
C SER A 154 16.94 -18.55 8.97
N PRO A 155 16.83 -17.93 10.17
CA PRO A 155 15.64 -18.01 10.99
C PRO A 155 14.55 -16.98 10.64
N GLU A 156 14.59 -16.30 9.47
CA GLU A 156 13.72 -15.12 9.27
C GLU A 156 12.23 -15.44 9.33
N GLY A 157 11.82 -16.65 8.89
CA GLY A 157 10.44 -17.12 9.00
C GLY A 157 9.96 -17.28 10.46
N LEU A 158 10.87 -17.52 11.40
CA LEU A 158 10.55 -17.72 12.81
C LEU A 158 10.06 -16.42 13.48
N ILE A 159 10.49 -15.26 12.98
CA ILE A 159 10.08 -13.93 13.48
C ILE A 159 8.55 -13.75 13.35
N PHE A 160 7.93 -14.35 12.34
CA PHE A 160 6.48 -14.35 12.21
C PHE A 160 5.82 -15.55 12.90
N VAL A 161 6.35 -16.76 12.69
CA VAL A 161 5.72 -18.01 13.14
C VAL A 161 5.65 -18.10 14.66
N ILE A 162 6.70 -17.74 15.39
CA ILE A 162 6.74 -17.85 16.86
C ILE A 162 5.69 -16.93 17.51
N PRO A 163 5.63 -15.61 17.22
CA PRO A 163 4.58 -14.76 17.78
C PRO A 163 3.18 -15.17 17.30
N ALA A 164 3.02 -15.63 16.06
CA ALA A 164 1.72 -16.12 15.57
C ALA A 164 1.22 -17.31 16.40
N ALA A 165 2.09 -18.31 16.61
CA ALA A 165 1.79 -19.49 17.42
C ALA A 165 1.48 -19.10 18.86
N TYR A 166 2.27 -18.19 19.45
CA TYR A 166 2.01 -17.63 20.78
C TYR A 166 0.60 -17.02 20.87
N TYR A 167 0.19 -16.17 19.93
CA TYR A 167 -1.15 -15.56 19.96
C TYR A 167 -2.27 -16.59 19.81
N VAL A 168 -2.09 -17.59 18.94
CA VAL A 168 -3.09 -18.66 18.72
C VAL A 168 -3.22 -19.58 19.94
N ALA A 169 -2.11 -19.92 20.59
CA ALA A 169 -2.09 -20.80 21.76
C ALA A 169 -2.55 -20.09 23.04
N ARG A 170 -2.16 -18.82 23.23
CA ARG A 170 -2.43 -18.07 24.46
C ARG A 170 -3.84 -17.49 24.56
N TYR A 171 -4.44 -17.14 23.42
CA TYR A 171 -5.71 -16.43 23.35
C TYR A 171 -6.77 -17.25 22.60
N LYS A 172 -8.02 -17.22 23.07
CA LYS A 172 -9.16 -17.86 22.39
C LYS A 172 -9.61 -17.01 21.20
N LEU A 173 -8.78 -16.94 20.17
CA LEU A 173 -9.01 -16.12 19.00
C LEU A 173 -10.21 -16.64 18.17
N PRO A 174 -11.05 -15.74 17.62
CA PRO A 174 -12.09 -16.15 16.68
C PRO A 174 -11.53 -16.87 15.46
N LYS A 175 -12.17 -17.96 15.03
CA LYS A 175 -11.72 -18.86 13.94
C LYS A 175 -11.12 -18.18 12.68
N PRO A 176 -11.64 -17.05 12.18
CA PRO A 176 -11.06 -16.40 11.01
C PRO A 176 -9.65 -15.82 11.23
N ILE A 177 -9.24 -15.52 12.48
CA ILE A 177 -7.93 -14.93 12.75
C ILE A 177 -6.82 -15.99 12.63
N PRO A 178 -6.85 -17.15 13.32
CA PRO A 178 -5.84 -18.19 13.14
C PRO A 178 -5.67 -18.63 11.68
N ALA A 179 -6.77 -18.79 10.94
CA ALA A 179 -6.72 -19.17 9.52
C ALA A 179 -5.97 -18.13 8.67
N LYS A 180 -6.15 -16.83 8.94
CA LYS A 180 -5.41 -15.77 8.26
C LYS A 180 -3.94 -15.75 8.64
N LEU A 181 -3.62 -15.96 9.92
CA LEU A 181 -2.23 -16.04 10.37
C LEU A 181 -1.51 -17.23 9.72
N ALA A 182 -2.17 -18.39 9.62
CA ALA A 182 -1.66 -19.54 8.89
C ALA A 182 -1.43 -19.24 7.40
N LEU A 183 -2.40 -18.60 6.73
CA LEU A 183 -2.26 -18.20 5.33
C LEU A 183 -1.10 -17.21 5.11
N ILE A 184 -0.92 -16.24 6.01
CA ILE A 184 0.22 -15.32 5.96
C ILE A 184 1.53 -16.06 6.17
N GLY A 185 1.60 -16.98 7.14
CA GLY A 185 2.79 -17.82 7.38
C GLY A 185 3.16 -18.67 6.17
N LEU A 186 2.18 -19.32 5.53
CA LEU A 186 2.37 -20.05 4.27
C LEU A 186 2.86 -19.13 3.15
N GLY A 187 2.29 -17.92 3.06
CA GLY A 187 2.71 -16.93 2.08
C GLY A 187 4.15 -16.47 2.29
N ILE A 188 4.62 -16.31 3.53
CA ILE A 188 6.01 -15.96 3.86
C ILE A 188 6.95 -17.09 3.40
N GLY A 189 6.59 -18.36 3.66
CA GLY A 189 7.34 -19.51 3.16
C GLY A 189 7.39 -19.55 1.63
N PHE A 190 6.26 -19.30 0.97
CA PHE A 190 6.21 -19.19 -0.49
C PHE A 190 7.06 -18.02 -1.02
N GLN A 191 7.14 -16.92 -0.28
CA GLN A 191 7.98 -15.79 -0.67
C GLN A 191 9.47 -16.12 -0.58
N GLY A 192 9.89 -16.87 0.44
CA GLY A 192 11.24 -17.43 0.52
C GLY A 192 11.53 -18.38 -0.66
N PHE A 193 10.57 -19.23 -1.04
CA PHE A 193 10.68 -20.07 -2.24
C PHE A 193 10.86 -19.24 -3.52
N LEU A 194 10.08 -18.17 -3.70
CA LEU A 194 10.23 -17.28 -4.86
C LEU A 194 11.58 -16.55 -4.87
N GLY A 195 12.08 -16.15 -3.70
CA GLY A 195 13.41 -15.56 -3.57
C GLY A 195 14.52 -16.54 -3.98
N TRP A 196 14.44 -17.78 -3.50
CA TRP A 196 15.32 -18.85 -3.95
C TRP A 196 15.24 -19.09 -5.47
N TRP A 197 14.03 -19.10 -6.03
CA TRP A 197 13.83 -19.29 -7.48
C TRP A 197 14.42 -18.15 -8.32
N MET A 198 14.45 -16.91 -7.81
CA MET A 198 15.13 -15.79 -8.43
C MET A 198 16.66 -15.96 -8.41
N VAL A 199 17.22 -16.35 -7.27
CA VAL A 199 18.67 -16.52 -7.09
C VAL A 199 19.20 -17.68 -7.93
N LYS A 200 18.58 -18.86 -7.82
CA LYS A 200 19.02 -20.07 -8.53
C LYS A 200 19.14 -19.86 -10.04
N SER A 201 18.25 -19.07 -10.64
CA SER A 201 18.33 -18.80 -12.08
C SER A 201 19.35 -17.77 -12.51
N GLY A 202 19.90 -17.00 -11.57
CA GLY A 202 21.08 -16.21 -11.88
C GLY A 202 22.33 -17.06 -12.08
N LEU A 203 22.27 -18.36 -11.78
CA LEU A 203 23.39 -19.32 -11.80
C LEU A 203 23.43 -20.19 -13.06
N ASP A 204 22.67 -19.84 -14.10
CA ASP A 204 22.70 -20.59 -15.35
C ASP A 204 24.13 -20.54 -15.94
N GLN A 205 24.69 -21.71 -16.25
CA GLN A 205 26.12 -21.90 -16.57
C GLN A 205 26.62 -20.99 -17.70
N GLU A 206 25.74 -20.65 -18.64
CA GLU A 206 26.04 -19.76 -19.76
C GLU A 206 26.42 -18.32 -19.31
N ILE A 207 25.84 -17.83 -18.20
CA ILE A 207 26.09 -16.50 -17.63
C ILE A 207 27.44 -16.50 -16.87
N VAL A 208 27.71 -17.58 -16.15
CA VAL A 208 28.96 -17.80 -15.40
C VAL A 208 30.14 -17.97 -16.36
N GLU A 209 29.95 -18.68 -17.48
CA GLU A 209 30.98 -18.87 -18.51
C GLU A 209 31.28 -17.60 -19.32
N THR A 210 30.28 -16.73 -19.52
CA THR A 210 30.46 -15.47 -20.28
C THR A 210 30.86 -14.26 -19.44
N ASN A 211 31.00 -14.38 -18.11
CA ASN A 211 31.25 -13.25 -17.20
C ASN A 211 30.21 -12.11 -17.38
N SER A 212 28.99 -12.45 -17.78
CA SER A 212 27.91 -11.48 -17.98
C SER A 212 27.16 -11.25 -16.67
N VAL A 213 26.66 -10.03 -16.46
CA VAL A 213 25.98 -9.66 -15.20
C VAL A 213 24.72 -10.53 -15.03
N PRO A 214 24.59 -11.31 -13.94
CA PRO A 214 23.43 -12.16 -13.73
C PRO A 214 22.16 -11.32 -13.54
N ARG A 215 21.32 -11.24 -14.58
CA ARG A 215 20.05 -10.50 -14.56
C ARG A 215 18.89 -11.46 -14.35
N VAL A 216 18.17 -11.25 -13.26
CA VAL A 216 16.93 -11.99 -12.96
C VAL A 216 15.85 -11.55 -13.94
N SER A 217 15.14 -12.50 -14.56
CA SER A 217 14.09 -12.16 -15.52
C SER A 217 12.98 -11.30 -14.89
N GLN A 218 12.42 -10.38 -15.68
CA GLN A 218 11.33 -9.50 -15.28
C GLN A 218 10.12 -10.27 -14.74
N TYR A 219 9.88 -11.49 -15.24
CA TYR A 219 8.82 -12.37 -14.75
C TYR A 219 9.04 -12.81 -13.30
N ARG A 220 10.27 -13.19 -12.95
CA ARG A 220 10.60 -13.65 -11.58
C ARG A 220 10.56 -12.45 -10.63
N LEU A 221 11.12 -11.32 -11.04
CA LEU A 221 11.07 -10.07 -10.28
C LEU A 221 9.63 -9.63 -10.01
N ALA A 222 8.79 -9.57 -11.05
CA ALA A 222 7.39 -9.18 -10.92
C ALA A 222 6.60 -10.18 -10.04
N THR A 223 6.86 -11.48 -10.16
CA THR A 223 6.21 -12.51 -9.34
C THR A 223 6.57 -12.35 -7.86
N HIS A 224 7.85 -12.18 -7.55
CA HIS A 224 8.31 -12.00 -6.17
C HIS A 224 7.80 -10.69 -5.56
N LEU A 225 7.84 -9.58 -6.29
CA LEU A 225 7.29 -8.31 -5.79
C LEU A 225 5.76 -8.40 -5.59
N THR A 226 5.05 -9.08 -6.50
CA THR A 226 3.60 -9.30 -6.38
C THR A 226 3.28 -10.08 -5.11
N ALA A 227 4.00 -11.17 -4.84
CA ALA A 227 3.84 -11.95 -3.61
C ALA A 227 4.17 -11.11 -2.35
N ALA A 228 5.21 -10.27 -2.38
CA ALA A 228 5.54 -9.34 -1.29
C ALA A 228 4.36 -8.39 -1.01
N PHE A 229 3.78 -7.80 -2.05
CA PHE A 229 2.63 -6.90 -1.90
C PHE A 229 1.40 -7.63 -1.38
N LEU A 230 1.12 -8.85 -1.84
CA LEU A 230 -0.01 -9.63 -1.32
C LEU A 230 0.16 -9.97 0.17
N LEU A 231 1.38 -10.31 0.59
CA LEU A 231 1.72 -10.51 2.01
C LEU A 231 1.52 -9.24 2.82
N TYR A 232 2.09 -8.13 2.35
CA TYR A 232 1.94 -6.80 2.94
C TYR A 232 0.46 -6.45 3.12
N LEU A 233 -0.35 -6.57 2.05
CA LEU A 233 -1.79 -6.29 2.06
C LEU A 233 -2.54 -7.26 2.97
N GLY A 234 -2.14 -8.54 3.04
CA GLY A 234 -2.72 -9.56 3.91
C GLY A 234 -2.57 -9.22 5.38
N MET A 235 -1.35 -8.84 5.81
CA MET A 235 -1.07 -8.41 7.18
C MET A 235 -1.76 -7.10 7.51
N LEU A 236 -1.64 -6.09 6.66
CA LEU A 236 -2.24 -4.77 6.86
C LEU A 236 -3.77 -4.85 6.93
N SER A 237 -4.41 -5.59 6.01
CA SER A 237 -5.86 -5.78 5.99
C SER A 237 -6.37 -6.55 7.20
N THR A 238 -5.57 -7.49 7.73
CA THR A 238 -5.90 -8.24 8.95
C THR A 238 -5.83 -7.35 10.18
N ALA A 239 -4.76 -6.56 10.33
CA ALA A 239 -4.60 -5.59 11.41
C ALA A 239 -5.75 -4.56 11.44
N ILE A 240 -6.01 -3.93 10.29
CA ILE A 240 -7.12 -2.98 10.12
C ILE A 240 -8.45 -3.65 10.42
N GLY A 241 -8.67 -4.88 9.92
CA GLY A 241 -9.91 -5.63 10.12
C GLY A 241 -10.20 -5.89 11.60
N ILE A 242 -9.21 -6.34 12.36
CA ILE A 242 -9.33 -6.58 13.81
C ILE A 242 -9.73 -5.30 14.55
N GLN A 243 -8.99 -4.20 14.33
CA GLN A 243 -9.27 -2.94 15.00
C GLN A 243 -10.64 -2.37 14.64
N ARG A 244 -11.03 -2.52 13.37
CA ARG A 244 -12.33 -2.06 12.88
C ARG A 244 -13.48 -2.84 13.50
N ASP A 245 -13.35 -4.17 13.58
CA ASP A 245 -14.39 -4.98 14.19
C ASP A 245 -14.56 -4.67 15.69
N VAL A 246 -13.46 -4.50 16.44
CA VAL A 246 -13.50 -4.08 17.85
C VAL A 246 -14.17 -2.71 18.00
N LYS A 247 -13.85 -1.74 17.12
CA LYS A 247 -14.45 -0.41 17.14
C LYS A 247 -15.95 -0.44 16.83
N LEU A 248 -16.37 -1.27 15.86
CA LEU A 248 -17.77 -1.41 15.46
C LEU A 248 -18.60 -2.17 16.48
N PHE A 249 -18.01 -3.14 17.21
CA PHE A 249 -18.68 -3.78 18.34
C PHE A 249 -19.06 -2.77 19.41
N LYS A 250 -18.12 -1.87 19.77
CA LYS A 250 -18.33 -0.81 20.77
C LYS A 250 -19.30 0.28 20.30
N ASN A 251 -19.44 0.47 18.99
CA ASN A 251 -20.24 1.54 18.40
C ASN A 251 -21.20 0.97 17.33
N PRO A 252 -22.22 0.19 17.72
CA PRO A 252 -23.10 -0.49 16.77
C PRO A 252 -23.89 0.49 15.88
N GLY A 253 -24.15 1.71 16.34
CA GLY A 253 -24.85 2.75 15.56
C GLY A 253 -24.14 3.16 14.25
N ILE A 254 -22.83 2.91 14.13
CA ILE A 254 -22.09 3.16 12.87
C ILE A 254 -22.45 2.12 11.79
N VAL A 255 -22.88 0.92 12.18
CA VAL A 255 -23.13 -0.20 11.26
C VAL A 255 -24.29 0.07 10.30
N SER A 256 -25.33 0.78 10.75
CA SER A 256 -26.44 1.20 9.90
C SER A 256 -25.99 2.19 8.83
N GLN A 257 -25.17 3.19 9.22
CA GLN A 257 -24.60 4.18 8.29
C GLN A 257 -23.68 3.53 7.24
N LEU A 258 -22.96 2.45 7.58
CA LEU A 258 -22.16 1.67 6.62
C LEU A 258 -22.99 0.96 5.55
N SER A 259 -24.31 0.91 5.69
CA SER A 259 -25.23 0.28 4.74
C SER A 259 -25.91 1.26 3.79
N LEU A 260 -25.69 2.56 3.94
CA LEU A 260 -26.20 3.60 3.04
C LEU A 260 -25.76 3.37 1.58
N PRO A 261 -26.61 3.65 0.57
CA PRO A 261 -26.27 3.46 -0.84
C PRO A 261 -25.04 4.24 -1.30
N SER A 262 -24.89 5.50 -0.84
CA SER A 262 -23.71 6.34 -1.14
C SER A 262 -22.41 5.70 -0.65
N VAL A 263 -22.45 5.11 0.55
CA VAL A 263 -21.31 4.41 1.16
C VAL A 263 -21.00 3.11 0.42
N LYS A 264 -22.02 2.35 0.01
CA LYS A 264 -21.84 1.13 -0.79
C LYS A 264 -21.16 1.44 -2.12
N LYS A 265 -21.66 2.43 -2.86
CA LYS A 265 -21.07 2.89 -4.14
C LYS A 265 -19.64 3.36 -3.94
N PHE A 266 -19.41 4.24 -2.96
CA PHE A 266 -18.07 4.76 -2.69
C PHE A 266 -17.08 3.66 -2.31
N ARG A 267 -17.49 2.69 -1.49
CA ARG A 267 -16.66 1.51 -1.17
C ARG A 267 -16.30 0.69 -2.41
N GLY A 268 -17.24 0.48 -3.33
CA GLY A 268 -16.96 -0.16 -4.62
C GLY A 268 -15.91 0.59 -5.41
N MET A 269 -16.02 1.92 -5.49
CA MET A 269 -15.03 2.78 -6.15
C MET A 269 -13.66 2.69 -5.48
N VAL A 270 -13.59 2.69 -4.14
CA VAL A 270 -12.33 2.54 -3.40
C VAL A 270 -11.68 1.18 -3.67
N HIS A 271 -12.45 0.09 -3.77
CA HIS A 271 -11.92 -1.23 -4.15
C HIS A 271 -11.43 -1.27 -5.59
N GLY A 272 -12.20 -0.68 -6.53
CA GLY A 272 -11.78 -0.57 -7.93
C GLY A 272 -10.49 0.24 -8.09
N ALA A 273 -10.42 1.41 -7.45
CA ALA A 273 -9.20 2.22 -7.42
C ALA A 273 -8.03 1.49 -6.74
N GLY A 274 -8.27 0.77 -5.64
CA GLY A 274 -7.25 -0.03 -4.97
C GLY A 274 -6.70 -1.15 -5.85
N MET A 275 -7.55 -1.82 -6.64
CA MET A 275 -7.12 -2.80 -7.64
C MET A 275 -6.26 -2.13 -8.72
N MET A 276 -6.66 -0.97 -9.22
CA MET A 276 -5.88 -0.23 -10.22
C MET A 276 -4.52 0.24 -9.70
N VAL A 277 -4.44 0.70 -8.45
CA VAL A 277 -3.15 1.01 -7.78
C VAL A 277 -2.26 -0.23 -7.72
N PHE A 278 -2.81 -1.38 -7.33
CA PHE A 278 -2.07 -2.64 -7.26
C PHE A 278 -1.56 -3.10 -8.62
N LEU A 279 -2.42 -3.08 -9.66
CA LEU A 279 -2.03 -3.43 -11.03
C LEU A 279 -0.98 -2.48 -11.60
N THR A 280 -1.10 -1.18 -11.33
CA THR A 280 -0.10 -0.19 -11.75
C THR A 280 1.26 -0.45 -11.10
N ALA A 281 1.28 -0.82 -9.82
CA ALA A 281 2.51 -1.15 -9.11
C ALA A 281 3.16 -2.42 -9.66
N ILE A 282 2.38 -3.45 -10.02
CA ILE A 282 2.88 -4.65 -10.72
C ILE A 282 3.43 -4.29 -12.10
N ALA A 283 2.73 -3.48 -12.90
CA ALA A 283 3.24 -3.01 -14.18
C ALA A 283 4.59 -2.27 -14.03
N GLY A 284 4.76 -1.53 -12.94
CA GLY A 284 6.04 -0.89 -12.59
C GLY A 284 7.17 -1.89 -12.35
N ALA A 285 6.87 -3.10 -11.86
CA ALA A 285 7.87 -4.16 -11.70
C ALA A 285 8.41 -4.67 -13.04
N PHE A 286 7.56 -4.72 -14.08
CA PHE A 286 7.99 -5.04 -15.44
C PHE A 286 8.83 -3.91 -16.04
N VAL A 287 8.44 -2.65 -15.82
CA VAL A 287 9.24 -1.49 -16.25
C VAL A 287 10.63 -1.50 -15.63
N ALA A 288 10.70 -1.78 -14.32
CA ALA A 288 11.97 -1.94 -13.64
C ALA A 288 12.75 -3.13 -14.22
N GLY A 289 12.13 -4.32 -14.31
CA GLY A 289 12.82 -5.54 -14.76
C GLY A 289 13.34 -5.51 -16.20
N LEU A 290 12.72 -4.70 -17.08
CA LEU A 290 13.13 -4.51 -18.48
C LEU A 290 14.05 -3.30 -18.68
N ASP A 291 14.42 -2.58 -17.61
CA ASP A 291 15.11 -1.29 -17.69
C ASP A 291 14.39 -0.26 -18.58
N ALA A 292 13.06 -0.43 -18.72
CA ALA A 292 12.23 0.34 -19.62
C ALA A 292 12.08 1.82 -19.21
N GLY A 293 12.52 2.18 -18.01
CA GLY A 293 12.59 3.57 -17.55
C GLY A 293 13.59 4.44 -18.32
N LEU A 294 14.51 3.84 -19.08
CA LEU A 294 15.56 4.52 -19.86
C LEU A 294 15.25 4.63 -21.37
N VAL A 295 14.07 4.18 -21.80
CA VAL A 295 13.71 4.13 -23.23
C VAL A 295 13.28 5.50 -23.74
N TYR A 296 12.16 6.01 -23.23
CA TYR A 296 11.69 7.37 -23.50
C TYR A 296 11.76 8.20 -22.23
N ASN A 297 12.51 9.30 -22.22
CA ASN A 297 12.72 10.10 -21.01
C ASN A 297 12.06 11.49 -21.07
N GLU A 298 11.10 11.66 -21.97
CA GLU A 298 10.23 12.83 -22.01
C GLU A 298 8.87 12.56 -21.33
N TRP A 299 8.19 13.63 -20.96
CA TRP A 299 6.82 13.62 -20.48
C TRP A 299 6.09 14.89 -20.93
N PRO A 300 4.83 14.81 -21.42
CA PRO A 300 3.99 13.62 -21.55
C PRO A 300 4.26 12.78 -22.82
N LEU A 301 5.14 13.27 -23.71
CA LEU A 301 5.48 12.63 -24.96
C LEU A 301 6.45 11.44 -24.76
N MET A 302 6.59 10.62 -25.80
CA MET A 302 7.51 9.51 -25.97
C MET A 302 8.05 9.63 -27.40
N GLY A 303 9.28 10.14 -27.56
CA GLY A 303 9.87 10.32 -28.89
C GLY A 303 9.16 11.38 -29.74
N GLY A 304 8.70 12.47 -29.10
CA GLY A 304 7.95 13.55 -29.75
C GLY A 304 6.47 13.25 -30.05
N ARG A 305 5.96 12.09 -29.66
CA ARG A 305 4.55 11.66 -29.87
C ARG A 305 3.91 11.26 -28.54
N ILE A 306 2.57 11.25 -28.44
CA ILE A 306 1.89 10.77 -27.21
C ILE A 306 1.93 9.24 -27.12
N VAL A 307 1.87 8.56 -28.26
CA VAL A 307 1.90 7.10 -28.39
C VAL A 307 3.11 6.75 -29.26
N PRO A 308 3.97 5.82 -28.83
CA PRO A 308 5.05 5.32 -29.67
C PRO A 308 4.53 4.69 -30.97
N PRO A 309 5.35 4.63 -32.02
CA PRO A 309 5.00 3.92 -33.26
C PRO A 309 4.58 2.46 -33.01
N THR A 310 3.63 1.95 -33.81
CA THR A 310 3.10 0.59 -33.63
C THR A 310 4.13 -0.51 -33.91
N ASP A 311 5.08 -0.23 -34.78
CA ASP A 311 6.23 -1.06 -35.09
C ASP A 311 7.17 -1.21 -33.87
N GLU A 312 7.30 -0.19 -33.03
CA GLU A 312 8.02 -0.31 -31.76
C GLU A 312 7.18 -1.01 -30.67
N LEU A 313 5.87 -0.80 -30.66
CA LEU A 313 4.98 -1.43 -29.66
C LEU A 313 4.76 -2.93 -29.91
N LEU A 314 4.79 -3.36 -31.17
CA LEU A 314 4.55 -4.73 -31.62
C LEU A 314 5.72 -5.24 -32.45
N ASP A 315 6.94 -4.96 -31.98
CA ASP A 315 8.17 -5.39 -32.63
C ASP A 315 8.25 -6.93 -32.66
N GLU A 316 8.58 -7.46 -33.83
CA GLU A 316 8.74 -8.89 -34.10
C GLU A 316 9.96 -9.47 -33.38
N HIS A 317 10.94 -8.63 -33.02
CA HIS A 317 12.11 -9.02 -32.22
C HIS A 317 11.71 -9.68 -30.89
N TYR A 318 10.65 -9.19 -30.25
CA TYR A 318 10.15 -9.74 -28.97
C TYR A 318 9.18 -10.90 -29.16
N THR A 319 9.12 -11.48 -30.36
CA THR A 319 8.24 -12.59 -30.69
C THR A 319 9.04 -13.84 -31.03
N ARG A 320 8.79 -14.95 -30.33
CA ARG A 320 9.40 -16.23 -30.67
C ARG A 320 8.63 -16.87 -31.83
N GLY A 321 9.31 -17.15 -32.94
CA GLY A 321 8.74 -17.88 -34.08
C GLY A 321 8.02 -17.04 -35.13
N GLY A 322 8.36 -15.76 -35.28
CA GLY A 322 7.90 -14.93 -36.42
C GLY A 322 6.42 -14.57 -36.42
N THR A 323 5.72 -14.67 -35.30
CA THR A 323 4.31 -14.27 -35.15
C THR A 323 4.22 -13.04 -34.27
N LYS A 324 3.45 -12.01 -34.65
CA LYS A 324 3.23 -10.78 -33.85
C LYS A 324 2.46 -11.03 -32.54
N SER A 325 3.07 -11.73 -31.60
CA SER A 325 2.48 -12.08 -30.31
C SER A 325 2.31 -10.84 -29.45
N ILE A 326 1.06 -10.37 -29.34
CA ILE A 326 0.69 -9.20 -28.53
C ILE A 326 1.07 -9.41 -27.05
N LEU A 327 0.84 -10.61 -26.53
CA LEU A 327 1.11 -10.91 -25.11
C LEU A 327 2.60 -10.83 -24.78
N ARG A 328 3.48 -11.30 -25.68
CA ARG A 328 4.92 -11.20 -25.46
C ARG A 328 5.40 -9.76 -25.51
N ASN A 329 4.96 -8.99 -26.49
CA ASN A 329 5.26 -7.56 -26.52
C ASN A 329 4.75 -6.86 -25.25
N PHE A 330 3.59 -7.22 -24.72
CA PHE A 330 3.08 -6.65 -23.48
C PHE A 330 3.99 -6.90 -22.25
N LEU A 331 4.71 -8.04 -22.21
CA LEU A 331 5.45 -8.51 -21.04
C LEU A 331 6.98 -8.44 -21.18
N GLU A 332 7.50 -8.37 -22.41
CA GLU A 332 8.92 -8.49 -22.76
C GLU A 332 9.43 -7.26 -23.53
N ASN A 333 8.58 -6.50 -24.21
CA ASN A 333 9.01 -5.31 -24.94
C ASN A 333 9.08 -4.09 -23.99
N PRO A 334 10.25 -3.44 -23.85
CA PRO A 334 10.44 -2.33 -22.92
C PRO A 334 9.65 -1.08 -23.32
N VAL A 335 9.50 -0.76 -24.60
CA VAL A 335 8.68 0.38 -25.07
C VAL A 335 7.22 0.18 -24.64
N THR A 336 6.71 -1.02 -24.88
CA THR A 336 5.33 -1.41 -24.56
C THR A 336 5.09 -1.44 -23.06
N ALA A 337 6.00 -2.02 -22.28
CA ALA A 337 5.92 -2.02 -20.81
C ALA A 337 5.91 -0.59 -20.25
N GLN A 338 6.78 0.30 -20.74
CA GLN A 338 6.84 1.69 -20.32
C GLN A 338 5.53 2.43 -20.66
N PHE A 339 5.05 2.31 -21.89
CA PHE A 339 3.80 2.93 -22.34
C PHE A 339 2.60 2.47 -21.50
N ASN A 340 2.45 1.15 -21.33
CA ASN A 340 1.34 0.57 -20.58
C ASN A 340 1.34 0.99 -19.11
N HIS A 341 2.51 1.04 -18.47
CA HIS A 341 2.62 1.54 -17.11
C HIS A 341 2.22 3.01 -17.01
N ARG A 342 2.61 3.87 -17.98
CA ARG A 342 2.16 5.27 -18.02
C ARG A 342 0.64 5.38 -18.16
N MET A 343 0.02 4.59 -19.05
CA MET A 343 -1.44 4.61 -19.23
C MET A 343 -2.18 4.12 -17.99
N LEU A 344 -1.69 3.07 -17.34
CA LEU A 344 -2.19 2.60 -16.05
C LEU A 344 -2.00 3.66 -14.96
N ALA A 345 -0.89 4.39 -14.93
CA ALA A 345 -0.64 5.46 -13.98
C ALA A 345 -1.62 6.62 -14.17
N TYR A 346 -1.88 7.08 -15.40
CA TYR A 346 -2.84 8.16 -15.67
C TYR A 346 -4.27 7.79 -15.29
N THR A 347 -4.71 6.58 -15.68
CA THR A 347 -6.05 6.09 -15.34
C THR A 347 -6.21 5.91 -13.83
N THR A 348 -5.22 5.30 -13.16
CA THR A 348 -5.20 5.14 -11.71
C THR A 348 -5.18 6.48 -10.98
N PHE A 349 -4.37 7.43 -11.43
CA PHE A 349 -4.30 8.77 -10.88
C PHE A 349 -5.66 9.45 -10.93
N GLY A 350 -6.30 9.48 -12.10
CA GLY A 350 -7.64 10.04 -12.29
C GLY A 350 -8.68 9.43 -11.36
N LEU A 351 -8.70 8.09 -11.23
CA LEU A 351 -9.60 7.38 -10.32
C LEU A 351 -9.38 7.75 -8.85
N VAL A 352 -8.12 7.83 -8.42
CA VAL A 352 -7.77 8.09 -7.02
C VAL A 352 -8.02 9.55 -6.63
N VAL A 353 -7.64 10.52 -7.47
CA VAL A 353 -7.87 11.94 -7.18
C VAL A 353 -9.35 12.33 -7.26
N ALA A 354 -10.18 11.54 -7.94
CA ALA A 354 -11.64 11.69 -7.92
C ALA A 354 -12.28 11.29 -6.57
N LEU A 355 -11.63 10.43 -5.76
CA LEU A 355 -12.20 9.90 -4.52
C LEU A 355 -12.60 10.98 -3.50
N PRO A 356 -11.76 12.00 -3.19
CA PRO A 356 -12.14 13.14 -2.34
C PRO A 356 -13.48 13.79 -2.70
N PHE A 357 -13.75 14.00 -3.99
CA PHE A 357 -14.95 14.69 -4.46
C PHE A 357 -16.20 13.85 -4.22
N VAL A 358 -16.11 12.54 -4.44
CA VAL A 358 -17.21 11.60 -4.16
C VAL A 358 -17.38 11.38 -2.66
N ALA A 359 -16.29 11.37 -1.89
CA ALA A 359 -16.29 11.19 -0.44
C ALA A 359 -17.09 12.29 0.29
N ARG A 360 -17.28 13.47 -0.30
CA ARG A 360 -18.14 14.53 0.25
C ARG A 360 -19.57 14.04 0.53
N LYS A 361 -20.05 13.04 -0.20
CA LYS A 361 -21.40 12.42 -0.05
C LYS A 361 -21.45 11.33 1.04
N VAL A 362 -20.34 11.02 1.69
CA VAL A 362 -20.23 9.99 2.74
C VAL A 362 -20.26 10.66 4.13
N PRO A 363 -20.99 10.13 5.12
CA PRO A 363 -21.17 10.81 6.42
C PRO A 363 -19.90 10.89 7.27
N PHE A 364 -18.92 10.00 7.07
CA PHE A 364 -17.76 9.87 7.95
C PHE A 364 -16.64 10.88 7.64
N ALA A 365 -16.38 11.82 8.56
CA ALA A 365 -15.29 12.79 8.42
C ALA A 365 -13.91 12.13 8.29
N SER A 366 -13.67 11.03 9.01
CA SER A 366 -12.42 10.28 8.91
C SER A 366 -12.21 9.65 7.52
N THR A 367 -13.26 9.13 6.90
CA THR A 367 -13.21 8.64 5.51
C THR A 367 -12.88 9.77 4.54
N ARG A 368 -13.48 10.96 4.71
CA ARG A 368 -13.17 12.12 3.86
C ARG A 368 -11.70 12.55 3.98
N ARG A 369 -11.17 12.59 5.20
CA ARG A 369 -9.74 12.87 5.45
C ARG A 369 -8.84 11.81 4.81
N LEU A 370 -9.17 10.53 4.95
CA LEU A 370 -8.42 9.45 4.32
C LEU A 370 -8.47 9.54 2.80
N ALA A 371 -9.60 9.91 2.20
CA ALA A 371 -9.69 10.12 0.75
C ALA A 371 -8.77 11.24 0.27
N ASN A 372 -8.70 12.36 1.01
CA ASN A 372 -7.76 13.45 0.73
C ASN A 372 -6.31 12.98 0.85
N LEU A 373 -5.97 12.23 1.90
CA LEU A 373 -4.62 11.68 2.08
C LEU A 373 -4.24 10.71 0.95
N THR A 374 -5.16 9.85 0.53
CA THR A 374 -4.93 8.95 -0.61
C THR A 374 -4.70 9.73 -1.91
N ALA A 375 -5.45 10.80 -2.15
CA ALA A 375 -5.24 11.66 -3.31
C ALA A 375 -3.89 12.39 -3.25
N ALA A 376 -3.49 12.92 -2.10
CA ALA A 376 -2.18 13.55 -1.91
C ALA A 376 -1.02 12.55 -2.13
N ALA A 377 -1.17 11.31 -1.65
CA ALA A 377 -0.21 10.24 -1.92
C ALA A 377 -0.14 9.90 -3.42
N ALA A 378 -1.26 9.91 -4.14
CA ALA A 378 -1.28 9.69 -5.59
C ALA A 378 -0.60 10.81 -6.38
N VAL A 379 -0.81 12.07 -5.99
CA VAL A 379 -0.08 13.22 -6.56
C VAL A 379 1.42 13.03 -6.34
N THR A 380 1.84 12.75 -5.11
CA THR A 380 3.24 12.50 -4.78
C THR A 380 3.81 11.35 -5.62
N GLN A 381 3.06 10.25 -5.76
CA GLN A 381 3.51 9.08 -6.51
C GLN A 381 3.70 9.36 -8.00
N VAL A 382 2.77 10.09 -8.63
CA VAL A 382 2.90 10.48 -10.04
C VAL A 382 4.04 11.47 -10.23
N THR A 383 4.22 12.44 -9.32
CA THR A 383 5.37 13.35 -9.35
C THR A 383 6.69 12.59 -9.25
N LEU A 384 6.79 11.61 -8.34
CA LEU A 384 7.97 10.75 -8.23
C LEU A 384 8.20 9.93 -9.50
N GLY A 385 7.15 9.43 -10.14
CA GLY A 385 7.26 8.66 -11.39
C GLY A 385 7.76 9.51 -12.55
N ILE A 386 7.17 10.70 -12.74
CA ILE A 386 7.58 11.65 -13.77
C ILE A 386 9.03 12.12 -13.53
N THR A 387 9.40 12.45 -12.29
CA THR A 387 10.77 12.89 -12.00
C THR A 387 11.79 11.76 -12.14
N THR A 388 11.45 10.53 -11.73
CA THR A 388 12.29 9.35 -11.99
C THR A 388 12.56 9.19 -13.48
N LEU A 389 11.54 9.42 -14.31
CA LEU A 389 11.67 9.37 -15.75
C LEU A 389 12.55 10.50 -16.32
N LEU A 390 12.25 11.75 -15.98
CA LEU A 390 12.94 12.92 -16.54
C LEU A 390 14.42 12.97 -16.17
N TYR A 391 14.80 12.44 -15.00
CA TYR A 391 16.18 12.43 -14.53
C TYR A 391 16.93 11.13 -14.81
N LEU A 392 16.45 10.30 -15.76
CA LEU A 392 17.13 9.06 -16.18
C LEU A 392 17.28 8.02 -15.06
N VAL A 393 16.20 7.78 -14.32
CA VAL A 393 16.08 6.76 -13.27
C VAL A 393 17.18 6.84 -12.18
N PRO A 394 17.37 7.98 -11.49
CA PRO A 394 18.30 8.04 -10.36
C PRO A 394 17.85 7.06 -9.26
N ILE A 395 18.79 6.34 -8.65
CA ILE A 395 18.50 5.31 -7.64
C ILE A 395 17.60 5.86 -6.53
N SER A 396 17.90 7.05 -6.03
CA SER A 396 17.09 7.69 -4.97
C SER A 396 15.64 7.93 -5.40
N LEU A 397 15.41 8.49 -6.60
CA LEU A 397 14.07 8.76 -7.11
C LEU A 397 13.31 7.47 -7.43
N ALA A 398 13.98 6.49 -8.05
CA ALA A 398 13.39 5.19 -8.36
C ALA A 398 13.00 4.43 -7.08
N SER A 399 13.87 4.41 -6.06
CA SER A 399 13.56 3.82 -4.76
C SER A 399 12.46 4.58 -4.02
N MET A 400 12.44 5.91 -4.08
CA MET A 400 11.35 6.72 -3.53
C MET A 400 10.03 6.46 -4.25
N HIS A 401 10.04 6.30 -5.57
CA HIS A 401 8.85 5.95 -6.36
C HIS A 401 8.31 4.56 -5.99
N GLN A 402 9.20 3.58 -5.80
CA GLN A 402 8.82 2.26 -5.30
C GLN A 402 8.24 2.34 -3.87
N ALA A 403 8.89 3.06 -2.96
CA ALA A 403 8.38 3.28 -1.60
C ALA A 403 7.00 3.98 -1.60
N GLY A 404 6.87 5.02 -2.43
CA GLY A 404 5.64 5.78 -2.61
C GLY A 404 4.47 4.93 -3.12
N SER A 405 4.74 3.90 -3.93
CA SER A 405 3.71 2.95 -4.39
C SER A 405 3.10 2.18 -3.21
N VAL A 406 3.93 1.75 -2.25
CA VAL A 406 3.47 1.04 -1.05
C VAL A 406 2.78 2.01 -0.08
N VAL A 407 3.23 3.26 0.02
CA VAL A 407 2.52 4.31 0.77
C VAL A 407 1.12 4.54 0.19
N LEU A 408 0.99 4.66 -1.13
CA LEU A 408 -0.30 4.82 -1.80
C LEU A 408 -1.22 3.60 -1.56
N LEU A 409 -0.67 2.38 -1.66
CA LEU A 409 -1.37 1.14 -1.28
C LEU A 409 -1.81 1.18 0.20
N THR A 410 -0.98 1.68 1.11
CA THR A 410 -1.32 1.84 2.53
C THR A 410 -2.51 2.78 2.70
N CYS A 411 -2.48 3.94 2.04
CA CYS A 411 -3.52 4.95 2.12
C CYS A 411 -4.86 4.44 1.58
N ILE A 412 -4.87 3.79 0.41
CA ILE A 412 -6.11 3.24 -0.16
C ILE A 412 -6.66 2.08 0.68
N MET A 413 -5.80 1.27 1.31
CA MET A 413 -6.21 0.23 2.25
C MET A 413 -6.78 0.79 3.55
N ALA A 414 -6.20 1.86 4.10
CA ALA A 414 -6.75 2.57 5.25
C ALA A 414 -8.13 3.18 4.93
N LEU A 415 -8.28 3.77 3.73
CA LEU A 415 -9.54 4.30 3.24
C LEU A 415 -10.60 3.20 3.09
N GLY A 416 -10.27 2.07 2.44
CA GLY A 416 -11.17 0.92 2.31
C GLY A 416 -11.53 0.31 3.66
N GLY A 417 -10.56 0.21 4.56
CA GLY A 417 -10.73 -0.16 5.96
C GLY A 417 -11.71 0.74 6.70
N SER A 418 -11.78 2.02 6.31
CA SER A 418 -12.74 2.98 6.88
C SER A 418 -14.20 2.67 6.61
N LEU A 419 -14.45 1.94 5.52
CA LEU A 419 -15.75 1.56 5.00
C LEU A 419 -16.07 0.08 5.24
N ARG A 420 -15.19 -0.64 5.94
CA ARG A 420 -15.31 -2.07 6.18
C ARG A 420 -16.52 -2.35 7.05
N LYS A 421 -17.36 -3.29 6.60
CA LYS A 421 -18.49 -3.81 7.40
C LYS A 421 -18.01 -4.80 8.46
N PRO A 422 -18.77 -4.98 9.54
CA PRO A 422 -18.54 -6.03 10.52
C PRO A 422 -18.23 -7.37 9.87
N SER A 423 -17.08 -7.96 10.20
CA SER A 423 -16.75 -9.28 9.66
C SER A 423 -17.59 -10.39 10.30
N ARG A 424 -17.51 -11.61 9.73
CA ARG A 424 -18.12 -12.81 10.34
C ARG A 424 -17.60 -13.09 11.76
N MET A 425 -16.44 -12.52 12.13
CA MET A 425 -15.94 -12.54 13.50
C MET A 425 -16.99 -11.99 14.48
N LEU A 426 -17.60 -10.85 14.18
CA LEU A 426 -18.61 -10.22 15.04
C LEU A 426 -19.89 -11.04 15.20
N LYS A 427 -20.20 -11.93 14.25
CA LYS A 427 -21.34 -12.85 14.37
C LYS A 427 -21.10 -13.97 15.38
N HIS A 428 -19.85 -14.39 15.58
CA HIS A 428 -19.47 -15.39 16.57
C HIS A 428 -19.41 -14.82 18.00
N LEU A 429 -19.51 -13.49 18.15
CA LEU A 429 -19.46 -12.79 19.45
C LEU A 429 -20.84 -12.40 19.97
N ARG A 430 -21.88 -12.59 19.14
CA ARG A 430 -23.28 -12.32 19.49
C ARG A 430 -24.08 -13.60 19.76
N ARG A 431 -23.46 -14.76 19.57
CA ARG A 431 -23.94 -16.08 19.98
C ARG A 431 -23.13 -16.46 21.20
#